data_AF-A0A1Q7FU88-F1
#
_entry.id   AF-A0A1Q7FU88-F1
#
_cell.length_a   1.000
_cell.length_b   1.000
_cell.length_c   1.000
_cell.angle_alpha   90.00
_cell.angle_beta   90.00
_cell.angle_gamma   90.00
#
_symmetry.space_group_name_H-M   'P 1'
#
loop_
_entity.id
_entity.type
_entity.pdbx_description
1 polymer ?
#
loop_
_entity_poly.entity_id
_entity_poly.type
_entity_poly.pdbx_seq_one_letter_code
_entity_poly.pdbx_strand_id
1 'polypeptide(L)'
;MAEAEEERHLKLTGEFDCDPSPLSTLRHSTSHVMAQAVKRLFPDVKLAIGPAIEDGFYYDFAKAEPFSADDLGRIEEVMGEIARADHPFERREMDRPQAIRFFRERGEPFKVEILEAIDAPRVSLYQQGEFIDLCRGPHVPSTGHVRFFKLLASSGAYWRGDERNPCCSASTGPPGSPGRSWTSTCGAWKRPRSATTASSGGSLTSSRSTTSRRGRPSGSPTAW
;
A
#
# COMPACT_ATOMS: atom_id res chain seq x y z
N MET A 1 22.70 -13.47 1.59
CA MET A 1 22.11 -13.11 0.29
C MET A 1 20.64 -12.89 0.55
N ALA A 2 20.18 -11.64 0.60
CA ALA A 2 18.75 -11.37 0.63
C ALA A 2 18.24 -11.52 -0.81
N GLU A 3 17.38 -12.52 -1.06
CA GLU A 3 16.50 -12.48 -2.22
C GLU A 3 15.66 -11.20 -2.09
N ALA A 4 15.51 -10.43 -3.18
CA ALA A 4 14.71 -9.20 -3.13
C ALA A 4 13.27 -9.52 -2.69
N GLU A 5 12.61 -8.63 -1.95
CA GLU A 5 11.24 -8.88 -1.44
C GLU A 5 10.26 -9.26 -2.58
N GLU A 6 10.44 -8.64 -3.74
CA GLU A 6 9.75 -8.94 -5.00
C GLU A 6 9.97 -10.39 -5.50
N GLU A 7 11.21 -10.90 -5.47
CA GLU A 7 11.53 -12.27 -5.88
C GLU A 7 10.90 -13.29 -4.92
N ARG A 8 10.92 -12.98 -3.61
CA ARG A 8 10.27 -13.80 -2.57
C ARG A 8 8.76 -13.86 -2.74
N HIS A 9 8.14 -12.78 -3.20
CA HIS A 9 6.71 -12.70 -3.51
C HIS A 9 6.37 -13.42 -4.82
N LEU A 10 7.20 -13.31 -5.86
CA LEU A 10 7.03 -14.01 -7.15
C LEU A 10 7.16 -15.54 -7.05
N LYS A 11 7.96 -16.03 -6.10
CA LYS A 11 8.22 -17.46 -5.86
C LYS A 11 7.47 -18.05 -4.65
N LEU A 12 6.77 -17.21 -3.88
CA LEU A 12 6.27 -17.52 -2.52
C LEU A 12 7.29 -18.28 -1.63
N THR A 13 8.51 -17.75 -1.47
CA THR A 13 9.56 -18.35 -0.61
C THR A 13 9.60 -17.75 0.81
N GLY A 14 9.87 -18.56 1.83
CA GLY A 14 9.92 -18.16 3.25
C GLY A 14 8.59 -18.23 4.02
N GLU A 15 8.52 -17.56 5.18
CA GLU A 15 7.32 -17.57 6.05
C GLU A 15 6.30 -16.48 5.66
N PHE A 16 6.79 -15.27 5.38
CA PHE A 16 5.99 -14.07 5.10
C PHE A 16 6.28 -13.48 3.72
N ASP A 17 5.31 -12.83 3.08
CA ASP A 17 5.45 -12.18 1.77
C ASP A 17 6.16 -10.81 1.82
N CYS A 18 6.33 -10.23 3.00
CA CYS A 18 7.14 -9.02 3.23
C CYS A 18 8.00 -9.17 4.49
N ASP A 19 8.95 -8.26 4.72
CA ASP A 19 9.59 -8.12 6.03
C ASP A 19 8.54 -7.84 7.14
N PRO A 20 8.63 -8.47 8.33
CA PRO A 20 7.64 -8.30 9.40
C PRO A 20 7.74 -6.98 10.18
N SER A 21 8.52 -6.00 9.73
CA SER A 21 8.50 -4.66 10.33
C SER A 21 7.12 -3.98 10.18
N PRO A 22 6.74 -3.09 11.11
CA PRO A 22 5.46 -2.39 11.05
C PRO A 22 5.21 -1.61 9.75
N LEU A 23 6.27 -1.08 9.12
CA LEU A 23 6.15 -0.28 7.90
C LEU A 23 5.93 -1.15 6.66
N SER A 24 6.69 -2.25 6.52
CA SER A 24 6.51 -3.18 5.39
C SER A 24 5.14 -3.88 5.48
N THR A 25 4.76 -4.33 6.69
CA THR A 25 3.41 -4.85 7.01
C THR A 25 2.29 -3.87 6.62
N LEU A 26 2.44 -2.57 6.92
CA LEU A 26 1.47 -1.55 6.56
C LEU A 26 1.38 -1.32 5.05
N ARG A 27 2.52 -1.32 4.35
CA ARG A 27 2.59 -1.20 2.88
C ARG A 27 1.92 -2.38 2.18
N HIS A 28 2.23 -3.61 2.61
CA HIS A 28 1.57 -4.83 2.12
C HIS A 28 0.06 -4.77 2.37
N SER A 29 -0.36 -4.37 3.56
CA SER A 29 -1.80 -4.18 3.86
C SER A 29 -2.46 -3.10 3.00
N THR A 30 -1.70 -2.09 2.56
CA THR A 30 -2.19 -1.04 1.66
C THR A 30 -2.33 -1.53 0.22
N SER A 31 -1.43 -2.40 -0.27
CA SER A 31 -1.55 -3.01 -1.60
C SER A 31 -2.82 -3.86 -1.71
N HIS A 32 -3.15 -4.61 -0.66
CA HIS A 32 -4.40 -5.37 -0.57
C HIS A 32 -5.66 -4.47 -0.54
N VAL A 33 -5.64 -3.36 0.21
CA VAL A 33 -6.76 -2.38 0.20
C VAL A 33 -6.94 -1.76 -1.20
N MET A 34 -5.84 -1.50 -1.91
CA MET A 34 -5.88 -1.06 -3.31
C MET A 34 -6.45 -2.14 -4.24
N ALA A 35 -6.03 -3.40 -4.10
CA ALA A 35 -6.55 -4.50 -4.91
C ALA A 35 -8.07 -4.71 -4.71
N GLN A 36 -8.55 -4.63 -3.47
CA GLN A 36 -9.99 -4.64 -3.16
C GLN A 36 -10.73 -3.46 -3.82
N ALA A 37 -10.19 -2.24 -3.72
CA ALA A 37 -10.78 -1.07 -4.36
C ALA A 37 -10.87 -1.21 -5.89
N VAL A 38 -9.81 -1.73 -6.53
CA VAL A 38 -9.79 -2.03 -7.96
C VAL A 38 -10.81 -3.11 -8.31
N LYS A 39 -10.94 -4.21 -7.54
CA LYS A 39 -11.95 -5.24 -7.80
C LYS A 39 -13.39 -4.74 -7.65
N ARG A 40 -13.66 -3.78 -6.75
CA ARG A 40 -14.98 -3.13 -6.61
C ARG A 40 -15.32 -2.25 -7.81
N LEU A 41 -14.35 -1.50 -8.34
CA LEU A 41 -14.54 -0.58 -9.47
C LEU A 41 -14.47 -1.27 -10.85
N PHE A 42 -13.66 -2.32 -10.96
CA PHE A 42 -13.30 -2.99 -12.20
C PHE A 42 -13.32 -4.53 -11.99
N PRO A 43 -14.50 -5.17 -11.87
CA PRO A 43 -14.61 -6.57 -11.46
C PRO A 43 -13.93 -7.57 -12.41
N ASP A 44 -13.80 -7.22 -13.69
CA ASP A 44 -13.16 -8.06 -14.71
C ASP A 44 -11.62 -8.04 -14.66
N VAL A 45 -11.01 -7.05 -14.00
CA VAL A 45 -9.56 -6.94 -13.85
C VAL A 45 -9.03 -8.13 -13.04
N LYS A 46 -7.93 -8.73 -13.50
CA LYS A 46 -7.33 -9.90 -12.86
C LYS A 46 -6.10 -9.52 -12.03
N LEU A 47 -5.96 -10.15 -10.88
CA LEU A 47 -4.94 -9.86 -9.89
C LEU A 47 -3.73 -10.77 -10.05
N ALA A 48 -2.54 -10.17 -10.10
CA ALA A 48 -1.27 -10.89 -10.18
C ALA A 48 -0.55 -10.89 -8.81
N ILE A 49 0.31 -9.91 -8.56
CA ILE A 49 1.12 -9.79 -7.34
C ILE A 49 1.05 -8.37 -6.77
N GLY A 50 1.36 -8.19 -5.48
CA GLY A 50 1.31 -6.87 -4.85
C GLY A 50 2.19 -6.72 -3.61
N PRO A 51 3.53 -6.76 -3.78
CA PRO A 51 4.47 -6.68 -2.66
C PRO A 51 4.56 -5.27 -2.06
N ALA A 52 5.02 -5.22 -0.81
CA ALA A 52 5.65 -4.02 -0.26
C ALA A 52 7.03 -3.81 -0.91
N ILE A 53 7.46 -2.55 -1.03
CA ILE A 53 8.79 -2.16 -1.53
C ILE A 53 9.38 -1.07 -0.62
N GLU A 54 10.67 -0.75 -0.80
CA GLU A 54 11.45 0.15 0.07
C GLU A 54 10.80 1.53 0.30
N ASP A 55 10.14 2.09 -0.72
CA ASP A 55 9.50 3.42 -0.65
C ASP A 55 7.95 3.39 -0.68
N GLY A 56 7.33 2.22 -0.79
CA GLY A 56 5.88 2.13 -0.99
C GLY A 56 5.36 0.72 -1.22
N PHE A 57 4.46 0.58 -2.18
CA PHE A 57 3.89 -0.70 -2.61
C PHE A 57 3.47 -0.60 -4.08
N TYR A 58 3.33 -1.74 -4.74
CA TYR A 58 2.61 -1.80 -6.00
C TYR A 58 1.59 -2.93 -5.99
N TYR A 59 0.74 -2.99 -7.01
CA TYR A 59 -0.03 -4.17 -7.32
C TYR A 59 -0.19 -4.26 -8.84
N ASP A 60 0.01 -5.46 -9.39
CA ASP A 60 -0.07 -5.78 -10.80
C ASP A 60 -1.49 -6.23 -11.20
N PHE A 61 -2.03 -5.53 -12.19
CA PHE A 61 -3.36 -5.74 -12.72
C PHE A 61 -3.29 -6.08 -14.21
N ALA A 62 -3.96 -7.17 -14.62
CA ALA A 62 -4.20 -7.42 -16.03
C ALA A 62 -5.45 -6.65 -16.47
N LYS A 63 -5.23 -5.51 -17.13
CA LYS A 63 -6.24 -4.62 -17.70
C LYS A 63 -5.82 -4.20 -19.11
N ALA A 64 -6.75 -4.27 -20.06
CA ALA A 64 -6.49 -3.99 -21.49
C ALA A 64 -6.13 -2.52 -21.81
N GLU A 65 -6.27 -1.63 -20.83
CA GLU A 65 -5.85 -0.23 -20.90
C GLU A 65 -5.26 0.15 -19.53
N PRO A 66 -4.26 1.04 -19.43
CA PRO A 66 -3.79 1.60 -18.17
C PRO A 66 -4.90 2.26 -17.32
N PHE A 67 -4.63 2.51 -16.03
CA PHE A 67 -5.49 3.36 -15.23
C PHE A 67 -5.21 4.83 -15.56
N SER A 68 -6.26 5.59 -15.84
CA SER A 68 -6.18 7.04 -16.00
C SER A 68 -5.95 7.73 -14.66
N ALA A 69 -5.57 9.01 -14.67
CA ALA A 69 -5.47 9.81 -13.44
C ALA A 69 -6.81 9.89 -12.69
N ASP A 70 -7.93 9.91 -13.42
CA ASP A 70 -9.27 9.92 -12.84
C ASP A 70 -9.64 8.56 -12.22
N ASP A 71 -9.21 7.44 -12.83
CA ASP A 71 -9.34 6.11 -12.22
C ASP A 71 -8.55 6.01 -10.91
N LEU A 72 -7.32 6.53 -10.88
CA LEU A 72 -6.51 6.56 -9.65
C LEU A 72 -7.20 7.38 -8.54
N GLY A 73 -7.83 8.50 -8.87
CA GLY A 73 -8.65 9.28 -7.93
C GLY A 73 -9.82 8.46 -7.36
N ARG A 74 -10.58 7.79 -8.23
CA ARG A 74 -11.71 6.92 -7.83
C ARG A 74 -11.26 5.72 -7.00
N ILE A 75 -10.12 5.11 -7.32
CA ILE A 75 -9.53 4.02 -6.53
C ILE A 75 -9.17 4.54 -5.13
N GLU A 76 -8.55 5.71 -5.01
CA GLU A 76 -8.24 6.32 -3.70
C GLU A 76 -9.49 6.60 -2.84
N GLU A 77 -10.57 7.08 -3.45
CA GLU A 77 -11.85 7.30 -2.77
C GLU A 77 -12.38 5.98 -2.16
N VAL A 78 -12.43 4.91 -2.95
CA VAL A 78 -12.90 3.58 -2.52
C VAL A 78 -11.93 2.93 -1.51
N MET A 79 -10.61 3.10 -1.67
CA MET A 79 -9.64 2.71 -0.62
C MET A 79 -9.93 3.43 0.70
N GLY A 80 -10.31 4.70 0.64
CA GLY A 80 -10.69 5.50 1.80
C GLY A 80 -11.99 5.02 2.45
N GLU A 81 -12.93 4.48 1.69
CA GLU A 81 -14.14 3.82 2.20
C GLU A 81 -13.82 2.49 2.89
N ILE A 82 -12.98 1.66 2.27
CA ILE A 82 -12.50 0.38 2.82
C ILE A 82 -11.75 0.60 4.14
N ALA A 83 -10.91 1.64 4.22
CA ALA A 83 -10.24 2.01 5.45
C ALA A 83 -11.22 2.49 6.53
N ARG A 84 -12.26 3.27 6.16
CA ARG A 84 -13.32 3.71 7.10
C ARG A 84 -14.22 2.56 7.57
N ALA A 85 -14.35 1.49 6.80
CA ALA A 85 -15.15 0.31 7.16
C ALA A 85 -14.45 -0.64 8.16
N ASP A 86 -13.15 -0.44 8.39
CA ASP A 86 -12.34 -1.11 9.43
C ASP A 86 -12.47 -2.65 9.48
N HIS A 87 -12.42 -3.29 8.32
CA HIS A 87 -12.52 -4.75 8.21
C HIS A 87 -11.27 -5.43 8.80
N PRO A 88 -11.40 -6.52 9.58
CA PRO A 88 -10.25 -7.28 10.05
C PRO A 88 -9.54 -7.98 8.89
N PHE A 89 -8.22 -8.16 9.00
CA PHE A 89 -7.45 -9.03 8.10
C PHE A 89 -7.42 -10.46 8.65
N GLU A 90 -8.28 -11.32 8.13
CA GLU A 90 -8.41 -12.72 8.57
C GLU A 90 -7.52 -13.66 7.76
N ARG A 91 -6.50 -14.24 8.39
CA ARG A 91 -5.68 -15.32 7.80
C ARG A 91 -6.47 -16.63 7.80
N ARG A 92 -6.54 -17.31 6.66
CA ARG A 92 -7.22 -18.60 6.47
C ARG A 92 -6.29 -19.60 5.79
N GLU A 93 -6.35 -20.86 6.21
CA GLU A 93 -5.56 -21.97 5.65
C GLU A 93 -6.45 -22.85 4.77
N MET A 94 -6.05 -23.06 3.52
CA MET A 94 -6.79 -23.83 2.52
C MET A 94 -5.88 -24.88 1.87
N ASP A 95 -6.41 -26.05 1.52
CA ASP A 95 -5.61 -27.06 0.84
C ASP A 95 -5.30 -26.60 -0.60
N ARG A 96 -4.07 -26.79 -1.09
CA ARG A 96 -3.64 -26.31 -2.42
C ARG A 96 -4.63 -26.65 -3.55
N PRO A 97 -5.19 -27.89 -3.65
CA PRO A 97 -6.18 -28.21 -4.68
C PRO A 97 -7.53 -27.49 -4.52
N GLN A 98 -7.92 -27.13 -3.29
CA GLN A 98 -9.12 -26.32 -3.04
C GLN A 98 -8.88 -24.86 -3.44
N ALA A 99 -7.72 -24.30 -3.10
CA ALA A 99 -7.33 -22.94 -3.47
C ALA A 99 -7.27 -22.77 -5.00
N ILE A 100 -6.72 -23.75 -5.73
CA ILE A 100 -6.69 -23.77 -7.20
C ILE A 100 -8.11 -23.66 -7.77
N ARG A 101 -9.08 -24.44 -7.26
CA ARG A 101 -10.49 -24.35 -7.70
C ARG A 101 -11.11 -23.00 -7.34
N PHE A 102 -10.90 -22.55 -6.10
CA PHE A 102 -11.43 -21.29 -5.55
C PHE A 102 -11.04 -20.05 -6.38
N PHE A 103 -9.79 -19.96 -6.85
CA PHE A 103 -9.33 -18.87 -7.72
C PHE A 103 -9.70 -19.10 -9.20
N ARG A 104 -9.76 -20.35 -9.68
CA ARG A 104 -10.22 -20.69 -11.03
C ARG A 104 -11.69 -20.32 -11.25
N GLU A 105 -12.55 -20.58 -10.27
CA GLU A 105 -13.98 -20.22 -10.28
C GLU A 105 -14.21 -18.71 -10.24
N ARG A 106 -13.32 -17.95 -9.58
CA ARG A 106 -13.28 -16.46 -9.64
C ARG A 106 -12.64 -15.93 -10.93
N GLY A 107 -12.10 -16.81 -11.76
CA GLY A 107 -11.38 -16.45 -12.98
C GLY A 107 -10.14 -15.61 -12.71
N GLU A 108 -9.36 -15.93 -11.66
CA GLU A 108 -8.08 -15.29 -11.32
C GLU A 108 -6.90 -16.19 -11.76
N PRO A 109 -6.49 -16.19 -13.05
CA PRO A 109 -5.58 -17.19 -13.60
C PRO A 109 -4.16 -17.11 -13.04
N PHE A 110 -3.67 -15.93 -12.65
CA PHE A 110 -2.31 -15.77 -12.12
C PHE A 110 -2.16 -16.38 -10.74
N LYS A 111 -3.19 -16.26 -9.88
CA LYS A 111 -3.24 -16.93 -8.58
C LYS A 111 -3.27 -18.46 -8.76
N VAL A 112 -3.94 -18.97 -9.80
CA VAL A 112 -3.92 -20.39 -10.18
C VAL A 112 -2.52 -20.84 -10.62
N GLU A 113 -1.86 -20.10 -11.52
CA GLU A 113 -0.49 -20.42 -11.97
C GLU A 113 0.51 -20.42 -10.79
N ILE A 114 0.43 -19.42 -9.91
CA ILE A 114 1.21 -19.35 -8.68
C ILE A 114 0.97 -20.60 -7.81
N LEU A 115 -0.28 -20.99 -7.59
CA LEU A 115 -0.64 -22.16 -6.78
C LEU A 115 -0.19 -23.49 -7.38
N GLU A 116 -0.17 -23.60 -8.71
CA GLU A 116 0.31 -24.79 -9.42
C GLU A 116 1.85 -24.90 -9.35
N ALA A 117 2.57 -23.80 -9.11
CA ALA A 117 4.02 -23.77 -8.90
C ALA A 117 4.48 -23.93 -7.44
N ILE A 118 3.60 -23.73 -6.45
CA ILE A 118 3.93 -23.84 -5.02
C ILE A 118 3.97 -25.31 -4.58
N ASP A 119 5.13 -25.79 -4.10
CA ASP A 119 5.23 -27.12 -3.49
C ASP A 119 4.90 -27.12 -1.98
N ALA A 120 3.62 -26.90 -1.65
CA ALA A 120 3.08 -27.02 -0.31
C ALA A 120 1.69 -27.69 -0.33
N PRO A 121 1.33 -28.51 0.67
CA PRO A 121 0.02 -29.17 0.72
C PRO A 121 -1.12 -28.18 1.05
N ARG A 122 -0.81 -27.13 1.83
CA ARG A 122 -1.74 -26.08 2.25
C ARG A 122 -1.13 -24.71 1.96
N VAL A 123 -1.98 -23.73 1.77
CA VAL A 123 -1.64 -22.34 1.44
C VAL A 123 -2.48 -21.39 2.28
N SER A 124 -1.91 -20.23 2.60
CA SER A 124 -2.62 -19.17 3.31
C SER A 124 -3.26 -18.18 2.35
N LEU A 125 -4.45 -17.74 2.73
CA LEU A 125 -5.19 -16.66 2.11
C LEU A 125 -5.50 -15.62 3.18
N TYR A 126 -5.63 -14.36 2.79
CA TYR A 126 -6.11 -13.29 3.66
C TYR A 126 -7.46 -12.77 3.16
N GLN A 127 -8.42 -12.65 4.07
CA GLN A 127 -9.73 -12.06 3.82
C GLN A 127 -9.86 -10.70 4.52
N GLN A 128 -10.50 -9.74 3.84
CA GLN A 128 -10.87 -8.42 4.35
C GLN A 128 -12.23 -8.01 3.76
N GLY A 129 -13.28 -8.00 4.58
CA GLY A 129 -14.65 -7.84 4.09
C GLY A 129 -15.00 -8.93 3.06
N GLU A 130 -15.37 -8.53 1.85
CA GLU A 130 -15.66 -9.43 0.72
C GLU A 130 -14.43 -9.88 -0.10
N PHE A 131 -13.28 -9.22 0.07
CA PHE A 131 -12.07 -9.50 -0.70
C PHE A 131 -11.24 -10.61 -0.07
N ILE A 132 -10.72 -11.52 -0.89
CA ILE A 132 -9.88 -12.65 -0.47
C ILE A 132 -8.72 -12.79 -1.47
N ASP A 133 -7.49 -12.80 -0.98
CA ASP A 133 -6.28 -12.92 -1.79
C ASP A 133 -5.34 -14.03 -1.28
N LEU A 134 -4.52 -14.57 -2.18
CA LEU A 134 -3.45 -15.51 -1.88
C LEU A 134 -2.26 -14.73 -1.30
N CYS A 135 -2.01 -14.91 0.00
CA CYS A 135 -1.01 -14.15 0.74
C CYS A 135 -0.65 -14.89 2.03
N ARG A 136 0.63 -14.79 2.43
CA ARG A 136 1.21 -15.32 3.66
C ARG A 136 1.32 -14.27 4.76
N GLY A 137 1.18 -12.99 4.42
CA GLY A 137 1.22 -11.85 5.34
C GLY A 137 2.66 -11.45 5.71
N PRO A 138 2.88 -10.79 6.86
CA PRO A 138 1.87 -10.36 7.82
C PRO A 138 0.99 -9.23 7.30
N HIS A 139 -0.10 -8.96 8.02
CA HIS A 139 -0.96 -7.82 7.80
C HIS A 139 -1.17 -7.04 9.11
N VAL A 140 -1.55 -5.77 8.98
CA VAL A 140 -2.06 -4.98 10.12
C VAL A 140 -3.39 -5.57 10.61
N PRO A 141 -3.84 -5.28 11.86
CA PRO A 141 -5.04 -5.92 12.41
C PRO A 141 -6.32 -5.71 11.59
N SER A 142 -6.50 -4.51 11.03
CA SER A 142 -7.70 -4.14 10.26
C SER A 142 -7.43 -3.01 9.24
N THR A 143 -8.31 -2.87 8.25
CA THR A 143 -8.18 -1.86 7.19
C THR A 143 -8.18 -0.42 7.72
N GLY A 144 -8.74 -0.16 8.91
CA GLY A 144 -8.69 1.16 9.56
C GLY A 144 -7.33 1.58 10.09
N HIS A 145 -6.29 0.74 9.99
CA HIS A 145 -4.90 1.16 10.13
C HIS A 145 -4.34 1.81 8.85
N VAL A 146 -4.93 1.52 7.68
CA VAL A 146 -4.53 2.04 6.35
C VAL A 146 -5.15 3.43 6.14
N ARG A 147 -4.75 4.40 6.95
CA ARG A 147 -5.37 5.76 6.98
C ARG A 147 -4.78 6.77 6.00
N PHE A 148 -3.53 6.56 5.59
CA PHE A 148 -2.77 7.51 4.78
C PHE A 148 -2.10 6.75 3.65
N PHE A 149 -2.42 7.11 2.42
CA PHE A 149 -1.86 6.56 1.20
C PHE A 149 -2.03 7.58 0.06
N LYS A 150 -1.25 7.42 -1.01
CA LYS A 150 -1.41 8.15 -2.26
C LYS A 150 -0.96 7.25 -3.40
N LEU A 151 -1.78 7.12 -4.43
CA LEU A 151 -1.42 6.49 -5.68
C LEU A 151 -0.66 7.53 -6.51
N LEU A 152 0.54 7.18 -6.98
CA LEU A 152 1.39 8.11 -7.73
C LEU A 152 1.10 8.04 -9.22
N ALA A 153 1.22 6.83 -9.78
CA ALA A 153 1.25 6.61 -11.20
C ALA A 153 0.82 5.18 -11.54
N SER A 154 0.34 5.04 -12.77
CA SER A 154 0.01 3.78 -13.42
C SER A 154 1.04 3.56 -14.52
N SER A 155 1.83 2.49 -14.41
CA SER A 155 2.84 2.06 -15.40
C SER A 155 2.53 0.64 -15.85
N GLY A 156 2.84 0.28 -17.10
CA GLY A 156 2.73 -1.12 -17.51
C GLY A 156 3.95 -1.94 -17.08
N ALA A 157 3.74 -3.24 -16.84
CA ALA A 157 4.77 -4.20 -16.47
C ALA A 157 4.61 -5.53 -17.22
N TYR A 158 5.48 -6.49 -16.96
CA TYR A 158 5.48 -7.81 -17.58
C TYR A 158 5.30 -8.89 -16.52
N TRP A 159 4.45 -9.88 -16.78
CA TRP A 159 4.26 -10.99 -15.86
C TRP A 159 5.58 -11.74 -15.65
N ARG A 160 6.01 -11.85 -14.38
CA ARG A 160 7.31 -12.38 -13.96
C ARG A 160 8.54 -11.68 -14.61
N GLY A 161 8.39 -10.46 -15.11
CA GLY A 161 9.47 -9.71 -15.76
C GLY A 161 9.90 -10.26 -17.13
N ASP A 162 9.18 -11.21 -17.73
CA ASP A 162 9.50 -11.75 -19.05
C ASP A 162 8.78 -10.97 -20.15
N GLU A 163 9.53 -10.27 -21.01
CA GLU A 163 9.01 -9.48 -22.13
C GLU A 163 8.23 -10.30 -23.18
N ARG A 164 8.34 -11.64 -23.15
CA ARG A 164 7.59 -12.57 -24.01
C ARG A 164 6.22 -12.94 -23.42
N ASN A 165 6.02 -12.75 -22.11
CA ASN A 165 4.68 -12.65 -21.56
C ASN A 165 4.04 -11.35 -22.08
N PRO A 166 2.69 -11.20 -22.05
CA PRO A 166 2.05 -10.04 -22.69
C PRO A 166 2.64 -8.71 -22.19
N CYS A 167 2.71 -7.71 -23.06
CA CYS A 167 3.70 -6.64 -22.93
C CYS A 167 3.15 -5.30 -23.42
N CYS A 168 3.54 -4.22 -22.74
CA CYS A 168 3.47 -2.83 -23.18
C CYS A 168 3.79 -2.65 -24.68
N SER A 169 3.02 -1.78 -25.32
CA SER A 169 3.14 -1.34 -26.73
C SER A 169 4.57 -1.08 -27.23
N ALA A 170 4.94 -1.26 -28.51
CA ALA A 170 4.09 -1.13 -29.72
C ALA A 170 4.63 -1.83 -31.01
N SER A 171 3.76 -1.88 -32.04
CA SER A 171 3.98 -2.32 -33.46
C SER A 171 4.17 -3.84 -33.68
N THR A 172 3.50 -4.54 -34.60
CA THR A 172 2.67 -4.19 -35.78
C THR A 172 1.55 -5.25 -35.98
N GLY A 173 0.35 -4.91 -36.48
CA GLY A 173 -0.77 -5.88 -36.74
C GLY A 173 -0.73 -6.57 -38.11
N PRO A 174 -1.71 -7.42 -38.53
CA PRO A 174 -3.06 -7.72 -37.97
C PRO A 174 -3.35 -9.26 -37.81
N PRO A 175 -4.60 -9.75 -37.69
CA PRO A 175 -5.63 -9.48 -36.67
C PRO A 175 -6.05 -10.77 -35.89
N GLY A 176 -6.61 -10.65 -34.69
CA GLY A 176 -7.45 -11.73 -34.12
C GLY A 176 -7.46 -11.94 -32.61
N SER A 177 -6.42 -11.52 -31.88
CA SER A 177 -6.31 -11.71 -30.43
C SER A 177 -6.12 -10.37 -29.71
N PRO A 178 -6.87 -10.06 -28.63
CA PRO A 178 -6.61 -8.87 -27.84
C PRO A 178 -5.26 -9.02 -27.12
N GLY A 179 -4.27 -8.27 -27.58
CA GLY A 179 -3.00 -8.10 -26.88
C GLY A 179 -3.27 -7.49 -25.51
N ARG A 180 -3.08 -8.27 -24.45
CA ARG A 180 -3.28 -7.80 -23.08
C ARG A 180 -2.09 -6.94 -22.68
N SER A 181 -2.30 -5.62 -22.61
CA SER A 181 -1.43 -4.77 -21.80
C SER A 181 -1.60 -5.10 -20.32
N TRP A 182 -0.67 -4.59 -19.50
CA TRP A 182 -0.73 -4.70 -18.05
C TRP A 182 -0.61 -3.34 -17.41
N THR A 183 -0.88 -3.31 -16.12
CA THR A 183 -0.81 -2.08 -15.34
C THR A 183 -0.45 -2.37 -13.90
N SER A 184 0.77 -2.02 -13.52
CA SER A 184 1.17 -1.83 -12.13
C SER A 184 0.73 -0.43 -11.69
N THR A 185 0.07 -0.34 -10.54
CA THR A 185 -0.15 0.97 -9.89
C THR A 185 0.86 1.13 -8.77
N CYS A 186 1.72 2.15 -8.86
CA CYS A 186 2.70 2.48 -7.85
C CYS A 186 2.08 3.40 -6.79
N GLY A 187 1.96 2.91 -5.56
CA GLY A 187 1.56 3.69 -4.40
C GLY A 187 2.77 4.13 -3.58
N ALA A 188 2.83 5.40 -3.19
CA ALA A 188 3.89 5.91 -2.32
C ALA A 188 3.35 6.78 -1.20
N TRP A 189 4.08 6.81 -0.09
CA TRP A 189 3.66 7.52 1.12
C TRP A 189 4.05 9.00 1.07
N LYS A 190 3.06 9.90 1.19
CA LYS A 190 3.35 11.25 1.72
C LYS A 190 3.47 11.14 3.23
N ARG A 191 4.68 11.34 3.77
CA ARG A 191 4.84 11.66 5.20
C ARG A 191 3.89 12.82 5.53
N PRO A 192 3.19 12.80 6.69
CA PRO A 192 2.50 13.99 7.15
C PRO A 192 3.51 15.13 7.21
N ARG A 193 3.12 16.33 6.76
CA ARG A 193 3.92 17.52 7.03
C ARG A 193 4.03 17.61 8.55
N SER A 194 5.24 17.50 9.08
CA SER A 194 5.48 17.77 10.49
C SER A 194 4.87 19.13 10.80
N ALA A 195 3.94 19.18 11.76
CA ALA A 195 3.41 20.44 12.23
C ALA A 195 4.62 21.31 12.62
N THR A 196 4.82 22.42 11.91
CA THR A 196 5.91 23.34 12.22
C THR A 196 5.64 23.87 13.62
N THR A 197 6.37 23.34 14.60
CA THR A 197 6.46 23.94 15.93
C THR A 197 7.01 25.33 15.71
N ALA A 198 6.13 26.33 15.80
CA ALA A 198 6.50 27.73 15.72
C ALA A 198 7.34 28.06 16.96
N SER A 199 8.65 27.80 16.88
CA SER A 199 9.61 28.24 17.87
C SER A 199 9.61 29.76 17.87
N SER A 200 8.96 30.35 18.87
CA SER A 200 8.92 31.78 19.12
C SER A 200 10.33 32.30 19.41
N GLY A 201 11.06 32.66 18.36
CA GLY A 201 12.36 33.30 18.44
C GLY A 201 12.24 34.75 18.92
N GLY A 202 12.02 34.93 20.22
CA GLY A 202 12.06 36.24 20.87
C GLY A 202 13.48 36.80 20.82
N SER A 203 13.72 37.77 19.94
CA SER A 203 15.03 38.40 19.78
C SER A 203 15.39 39.23 21.03
N LEU A 204 16.38 38.77 21.79
CA LEU A 204 16.97 39.50 22.91
C LEU A 204 17.94 40.58 22.39
N THR A 205 17.43 41.78 22.10
CA THR A 205 18.26 42.96 21.87
C THR A 205 18.48 43.73 23.18
N SER A 206 19.63 43.51 23.81
CA SER A 206 20.06 44.25 24.99
C SER A 206 20.51 45.68 24.63
N SER A 207 19.78 46.70 25.08
CA SER A 207 20.25 48.09 25.10
C SER A 207 20.24 48.65 26.53
N ARG A 208 21.44 48.82 27.10
CA ARG A 208 21.62 49.64 28.30
C ARG A 208 21.49 51.12 27.90
N SER A 209 20.85 51.93 28.74
CA SER A 209 21.55 52.93 29.57
C SER A 209 20.61 54.01 30.15
N THR A 210 20.86 54.41 31.41
CA THR A 210 20.53 55.73 32.03
C THR A 210 19.03 56.11 32.11
N THR A 211 18.45 56.45 33.26
CA THR A 211 18.73 57.73 33.95
C THR A 211 18.13 57.84 35.37
N SER A 212 18.80 58.65 36.20
CA SER A 212 18.38 59.33 37.45
C SER A 212 17.93 58.56 38.72
N ARG A 213 18.75 58.82 39.75
CA ARG A 213 18.66 58.55 41.19
C ARG A 213 17.80 59.62 41.93
N ARG A 214 17.52 59.39 43.24
CA ARG A 214 16.77 60.21 44.25
C ARG A 214 15.25 59.93 44.20
N GLY A 215 14.43 59.84 45.26
CA GLY A 215 14.51 59.85 46.75
C GLY A 215 13.05 59.65 47.28
N ARG A 216 12.66 59.50 48.56
CA ARG A 216 13.23 59.50 49.94
C ARG A 216 12.30 58.60 50.83
N PRO A 217 12.61 58.20 52.08
CA PRO A 217 11.80 57.21 52.84
C PRO A 217 10.81 57.80 53.85
N SER A 218 9.70 57.09 54.14
CA SER A 218 8.94 57.14 55.41
C SER A 218 7.81 56.10 55.46
N GLY A 219 7.51 55.50 56.62
CA GLY A 219 6.22 54.84 56.89
C GLY A 219 6.25 53.37 57.34
N SER A 220 6.55 53.13 58.62
CA SER A 220 5.90 52.06 59.42
C SER A 220 4.68 52.67 60.17
N PRO A 221 3.88 51.96 61.00
CA PRO A 221 3.96 50.55 61.43
C PRO A 221 2.61 49.78 61.49
N THR A 222 2.66 48.51 61.93
CA THR A 222 1.55 47.71 62.52
C THR A 222 0.37 47.34 61.58
N ALA A 223 -0.43 46.28 61.81
CA ALA A 223 -0.70 45.53 63.04
C ALA A 223 -1.16 44.07 62.79
N TRP A 224 -1.09 43.23 63.84
CA TRP A 224 -1.70 41.90 64.07
C TRP A 224 -1.31 40.75 63.12
#